data_AF-A0A2N5T2F1-F1
#
_entry.id   AF-A0A2N5T2F1-F1
#
_cell.length_a   1.000
_cell.length_b   1.000
_cell.length_c   1.000
_cell.angle_alpha   90.00
_cell.angle_beta   90.00
_cell.angle_gamma   90.00
#
_symmetry.space_group_name_H-M   'P 1'
#
loop_
_entity.id
_entity.type
_entity.pdbx_description
1 polymer ?
#
loop_
_entity_poly.entity_id
_entity_poly.type
_entity_poly.pdbx_seq_one_letter_code
_entity_poly.pdbx_strand_id
1 'polypeptide(L)'
;MLGLTSSQLTEIEALKTLSAHAAEDIKAVMLLDHSPDLGLFLCIENLDIEEKFYMASITDHSMMFHGTWGYVQLPSKALLESLDKSELNLGAYKKAIQDVPNMQINPSVFLPSHNNEQHYSLVMKSQIMQVMDECVGFLSNKEGVISTNPPVLEQILAKVPTVFMLRLMDESDNSAKGIGQVLESIQQQTGLTPSEFASWLQPMDGDLATIQNFNALSNL
;
A
#
# COMPACT_ATOMS: atom_id res chain seq x y z
N MET A 1 -26.74 -7.02 14.60
CA MET A 1 -25.51 -7.20 13.81
C MET A 1 -25.43 -8.67 13.45
N LEU A 2 -25.63 -9.01 12.18
CA LEU A 2 -25.45 -10.38 11.67
C LEU A 2 -23.98 -10.52 11.30
N GLY A 3 -23.20 -11.20 12.14
CA GLY A 3 -21.84 -11.61 11.78
C GLY A 3 -21.93 -12.85 10.91
N LEU A 4 -21.44 -12.76 9.67
CA LEU A 4 -21.24 -13.94 8.84
C LEU A 4 -20.02 -14.67 9.39
N THR A 5 -20.21 -15.90 9.85
CA THR A 5 -19.11 -16.78 10.27
C THR A 5 -18.83 -17.75 9.13
N SER A 6 -17.61 -17.74 8.60
CA SER A 6 -17.12 -18.72 7.61
C SER A 6 -16.18 -19.69 8.31
N SER A 7 -16.09 -20.94 7.84
CA SER A 7 -15.09 -21.87 8.36
C SER A 7 -13.71 -21.53 7.83
N GLN A 8 -12.66 -21.88 8.57
CA GLN A 8 -11.26 -21.73 8.17
C GLN A 8 -10.99 -22.26 6.75
N LEU A 9 -11.47 -23.46 6.45
CA LEU A 9 -11.31 -24.09 5.13
C LEU A 9 -11.89 -23.22 4.02
N THR A 10 -13.08 -22.65 4.25
CA THR A 10 -13.77 -21.80 3.27
C THR A 10 -13.01 -20.49 3.05
N GLU A 11 -12.47 -19.89 4.11
CA GLU A 11 -11.69 -18.65 4.01
C GLU A 11 -10.34 -18.88 3.30
N ILE A 12 -9.64 -19.95 3.66
CA ILE A 12 -8.39 -20.35 2.98
C ILE A 12 -8.66 -20.70 1.50
N GLU A 13 -9.75 -21.41 1.19
CA GLU A 13 -10.14 -21.73 -0.19
C GLU A 13 -10.52 -20.47 -0.98
N ALA A 14 -11.22 -19.52 -0.37
CA ALA A 14 -11.53 -18.24 -0.97
C ALA A 14 -10.25 -17.45 -1.29
N LEU A 15 -9.32 -17.36 -0.32
CA LEU A 15 -8.05 -16.68 -0.52
C LEU A 15 -7.17 -17.38 -1.57
N LYS A 16 -7.14 -18.71 -1.60
CA LYS A 16 -6.48 -19.49 -2.67
C LYS A 16 -7.07 -19.18 -4.04
N THR A 17 -8.39 -19.12 -4.13
CA THR A 17 -9.09 -18.82 -5.38
C THR A 17 -8.80 -17.39 -5.84
N LEU A 18 -8.82 -16.42 -4.91
CA LEU A 18 -8.49 -15.02 -5.19
C LEU A 18 -7.03 -14.88 -5.65
N SER A 19 -6.09 -15.54 -4.97
CA SER A 19 -4.67 -15.51 -5.33
C SER A 19 -4.41 -16.16 -6.70
N ALA A 20 -5.10 -17.25 -7.04
CA ALA A 20 -4.96 -17.89 -8.35
C ALA A 20 -5.44 -16.96 -9.49
N HIS A 21 -6.61 -16.33 -9.33
CA HIS A 21 -7.12 -15.36 -10.31
C HIS A 21 -6.21 -14.12 -10.38
N ALA A 22 -5.80 -13.62 -9.22
CA ALA A 22 -4.89 -12.48 -9.13
C ALA A 22 -3.55 -12.76 -9.82
N ALA A 23 -2.99 -13.97 -9.72
CA ALA A 23 -1.75 -14.32 -10.41
C ALA A 23 -1.89 -14.29 -11.94
N GLU A 24 -3.05 -14.69 -12.49
CA GLU A 24 -3.31 -14.57 -13.94
C GLU A 24 -3.41 -13.11 -14.38
N ASP A 25 -4.16 -12.30 -13.63
CA ASP A 25 -4.32 -10.87 -13.90
C ASP A 25 -3.00 -10.12 -13.76
N ILE A 26 -2.20 -10.42 -12.72
CA ILE A 26 -0.89 -9.83 -12.51
C ILE A 26 0.04 -10.16 -13.67
N LYS A 27 0.09 -11.42 -14.12
CA LYS A 27 0.90 -11.79 -15.31
C LYS A 27 0.47 -10.99 -16.54
N ALA A 28 -0.84 -10.85 -16.77
CA ALA A 28 -1.34 -10.04 -17.86
C ALA A 28 -0.92 -8.57 -17.73
N VAL A 29 -0.93 -8.00 -16.53
CA VAL A 29 -0.47 -6.64 -16.25
C VAL A 29 1.04 -6.49 -16.44
N MET A 30 1.84 -7.45 -16.01
CA MET A 30 3.30 -7.46 -16.20
C MET A 30 3.72 -7.58 -17.67
N LEU A 31 2.85 -8.16 -18.51
CA LEU A 31 3.05 -8.20 -19.96
C LEU A 31 2.65 -6.89 -20.67
N LEU A 32 1.97 -5.97 -19.98
CA LEU A 32 1.67 -4.65 -20.56
C LEU A 32 2.95 -3.81 -20.59
N ASP A 33 3.20 -3.16 -21.73
CA ASP A 33 4.40 -2.37 -22.04
C ASP A 33 4.43 -1.05 -21.24
N HIS A 34 4.57 -1.18 -19.92
CA HIS A 34 4.49 -0.12 -18.94
C HIS A 34 5.83 -0.05 -18.20
N SER A 35 6.79 0.66 -18.77
CA SER A 35 8.15 0.88 -18.20
C SER A 35 8.83 -0.43 -17.80
N PRO A 36 9.66 -1.04 -18.68
CA PRO A 36 10.24 -2.37 -18.48
C PRO A 36 11.18 -2.51 -17.28
N ASP A 37 11.34 -1.46 -16.45
CA ASP A 37 12.27 -1.39 -15.32
C ASP A 37 11.61 -0.97 -13.99
N LEU A 38 10.29 -0.72 -13.95
CA LEU A 38 9.53 -0.45 -12.73
C LEU A 38 8.59 -1.62 -12.42
N GLY A 39 8.84 -2.29 -11.30
CA GLY A 39 7.99 -3.36 -10.81
C GLY A 39 6.72 -2.87 -10.12
N LEU A 40 5.93 -3.85 -9.69
CA LEU A 40 4.69 -3.64 -8.94
C LEU A 40 4.96 -2.95 -7.60
N PHE A 41 4.03 -2.10 -7.20
CA PHE A 41 3.98 -1.59 -5.83
C PHE A 41 3.40 -2.70 -4.96
N LEU A 42 4.28 -3.31 -4.18
CA LEU A 42 3.96 -4.45 -3.34
C LEU A 42 3.81 -3.99 -1.90
N CYS A 43 2.71 -4.38 -1.26
CA CYS A 43 2.56 -4.32 0.18
C CYS A 43 2.58 -5.74 0.73
N ILE A 44 3.51 -6.02 1.63
CA ILE A 44 3.61 -7.29 2.35
C ILE A 44 3.09 -7.05 3.76
N GLU A 45 2.00 -7.73 4.10
CA GLU A 45 1.37 -7.60 5.42
C GLU A 45 1.08 -9.00 6.00
N ASN A 46 1.02 -9.09 7.32
CA ASN A 46 0.50 -10.29 7.96
C ASN A 46 -1.02 -10.19 8.02
N LEU A 47 -1.74 -11.15 7.44
CA LEU A 47 -3.18 -11.27 7.64
C LEU A 47 -3.40 -12.27 8.77
N ASP A 48 -3.87 -11.75 9.90
CA ASP A 48 -4.34 -12.55 11.01
C ASP A 48 -5.83 -12.84 10.83
N ILE A 49 -6.18 -14.13 10.75
CA ILE A 49 -7.57 -14.58 10.68
C ILE A 49 -7.95 -15.12 12.05
N GLU A 50 -8.95 -14.49 12.69
CA GLU A 50 -9.50 -14.96 13.96
C GLU A 50 -10.79 -15.75 13.71
N GLU A 51 -10.77 -17.06 13.96
CA GLU A 51 -11.98 -17.87 14.06
C GLU A 51 -12.54 -17.74 15.48
N LYS A 52 -13.74 -17.15 15.60
CA LYS A 52 -14.34 -16.83 16.90
C LYS A 52 -15.59 -17.65 17.16
N PHE A 53 -15.55 -18.47 18.22
CA PHE A 53 -16.70 -19.22 18.70
C PHE A 53 -17.46 -18.42 19.77
N TYR A 54 -18.74 -18.13 19.53
CA TYR A 54 -19.58 -17.33 20.44
C TYR A 54 -20.08 -18.09 21.67
N MET A 55 -20.17 -19.42 21.60
CA MET A 55 -20.50 -20.28 22.73
C MET A 55 -19.32 -21.22 22.99
N ALA A 56 -18.55 -20.93 24.03
CA ALA A 56 -17.46 -21.79 24.46
C ALA A 56 -18.03 -23.13 24.95
N SER A 57 -17.74 -24.21 24.24
CA SER A 57 -17.87 -25.58 24.74
C SER A 57 -16.49 -26.07 25.21
N ILE A 58 -16.43 -27.27 25.81
CA ILE A 58 -15.15 -27.88 26.23
C ILE A 58 -14.26 -28.22 25.02
N THR A 59 -14.82 -28.29 23.80
CA THR A 59 -14.12 -28.65 22.57
C THR A 59 -13.91 -27.49 21.60
N ASP A 60 -14.59 -26.35 21.79
CA ASP A 60 -14.59 -25.24 20.84
C ASP A 60 -13.82 -24.04 21.43
N HIS A 61 -12.67 -23.74 20.84
CA HIS A 61 -11.81 -22.63 21.22
C HIS A 61 -11.66 -21.68 20.04
N SER A 62 -11.68 -20.36 20.30
CA SER A 62 -11.27 -19.38 19.30
C SER A 62 -9.80 -19.59 18.96
N MET A 63 -9.46 -19.54 17.68
CA MET A 63 -8.10 -19.71 17.18
C MET A 63 -7.72 -18.51 16.30
N MET A 64 -6.49 -18.03 16.47
CA MET A 64 -5.88 -17.07 15.54
C MET A 64 -4.97 -17.86 14.60
N PHE A 65 -5.12 -17.60 13.31
CA PHE A 65 -4.28 -18.16 12.25
C PHE A 65 -3.43 -17.05 11.66
N HIS A 66 -2.13 -17.32 11.58
CA HIS A 66 -1.13 -16.37 11.10
C HIS A 66 -0.68 -16.80 9.70
N GLY A 67 -1.03 -16.02 8.67
CA GLY A 67 -0.50 -16.18 7.32
C GLY A 67 0.16 -14.90 6.83
N THR A 68 1.20 -15.03 6.02
CA THR A 68 1.78 -13.87 5.34
C THR A 68 1.12 -13.72 3.98
N TRP A 69 0.50 -12.58 3.76
CA TRP A 69 -0.21 -12.28 2.52
C TRP A 69 0.31 -10.98 1.94
N GLY A 70 0.39 -10.93 0.62
CA GLY A 70 0.78 -9.73 -0.09
C GLY A 70 -0.45 -9.15 -0.74
N TYR A 71 -0.43 -7.85 -0.98
CA TYR A 71 -1.25 -7.30 -2.03
C TYR A 71 -0.43 -6.39 -2.90
N VAL A 72 -0.76 -6.40 -4.17
CA VAL A 72 -0.19 -5.51 -5.17
C VAL A 72 -1.19 -4.41 -5.43
N GLN A 73 -0.71 -3.17 -5.34
CA GLN A 73 -1.45 -2.03 -5.82
C GLN A 73 -0.91 -1.61 -7.19
N LEU A 74 -1.81 -1.43 -8.15
CA LEU A 74 -1.45 -0.76 -9.39
C LEU A 74 -1.70 0.74 -9.26
N PRO A 75 -0.67 1.59 -9.41
CA PRO A 75 -0.89 3.02 -9.55
C PRO A 75 -1.78 3.27 -10.78
N SER A 76 -2.62 4.31 -10.70
CA SER A 76 -3.49 4.61 -11.83
C SER A 76 -2.66 4.93 -13.08
N LYS A 77 -3.12 4.48 -14.26
CA LYS A 77 -2.45 4.75 -15.54
C LYS A 77 -2.17 6.25 -15.74
N ALA A 78 -3.12 7.11 -15.38
CA ALA A 78 -2.97 8.56 -15.49
C ALA A 78 -1.83 9.11 -14.62
N LEU A 79 -1.63 8.54 -13.43
CA LEU A 79 -0.52 8.90 -12.56
C LEU A 79 0.81 8.44 -13.18
N LEU A 80 0.91 7.18 -13.63
CA LEU A 80 2.13 6.66 -14.26
C LEU A 80 2.52 7.44 -15.53
N GLU A 81 1.53 7.90 -16.31
CA GLU A 81 1.75 8.73 -17.50
C GLU A 81 2.20 10.16 -17.17
N SER A 82 1.90 10.67 -15.97
CA SER A 82 2.35 11.99 -15.52
C SER A 82 3.79 12.04 -15.01
N LEU A 83 4.39 10.87 -14.72
CA LEU A 83 5.72 10.76 -14.15
C LEU A 83 6.81 10.70 -15.22
N ASP A 84 8.01 11.17 -14.88
CA ASP A 84 9.18 11.01 -15.74
C ASP A 84 9.68 9.56 -15.72
N LYS A 85 9.39 8.83 -16.81
CA LYS A 85 9.77 7.41 -16.96
C LYS A 85 11.29 7.20 -16.91
N SER A 86 12.10 8.20 -17.22
CA SER A 86 13.57 8.08 -17.17
C SER A 86 14.13 8.04 -15.73
N GLU A 87 13.33 8.46 -14.76
CA GLU A 87 13.67 8.41 -13.32
C GLU A 87 13.06 7.18 -12.63
N LEU A 88 12.14 6.46 -13.29
CA LEU A 88 11.44 5.29 -12.75
C LEU A 88 12.16 3.97 -13.07
N ASN A 89 13.43 3.86 -12.67
CA ASN A 89 14.21 2.64 -12.85
C ASN A 89 15.28 2.47 -11.75
N LEU A 90 15.83 1.26 -11.67
CA LEU A 90 16.80 0.88 -10.65
C LEU A 90 18.11 1.70 -10.75
N GLY A 91 18.50 2.11 -11.95
CA GLY A 91 19.71 2.92 -12.18
C GLY A 91 19.59 4.31 -11.59
N ALA A 92 18.48 5.01 -11.88
CA ALA A 92 18.16 6.31 -11.32
C ALA A 92 18.09 6.25 -9.78
N TYR A 93 17.40 5.25 -9.23
CA TYR A 93 17.33 5.03 -7.78
C TYR A 93 18.70 4.83 -7.14
N LYS A 94 19.55 3.95 -7.69
CA LYS A 94 20.90 3.69 -7.16
C LYS A 94 21.75 4.96 -7.17
N LYS A 95 21.66 5.76 -8.24
CA LYS A 95 22.37 7.04 -8.34
C LYS A 95 21.89 8.02 -7.27
N ALA A 96 20.58 8.15 -7.07
CA ALA A 96 20.02 9.01 -6.04
C ALA A 96 20.48 8.63 -4.62
N ILE A 97 20.55 7.31 -4.32
CA ILE A 97 21.00 6.84 -3.01
C ILE A 97 22.49 7.03 -2.76
N GLN A 98 23.34 7.02 -3.79
CA GLN A 98 24.78 7.27 -3.63
C GLN A 98 25.07 8.64 -3.00
N ASP A 99 24.21 9.62 -3.22
CA ASP A 99 24.36 10.97 -2.70
C ASP A 99 23.82 11.14 -1.26
N VAL A 100 22.97 10.20 -0.79
CA VAL A 100 22.31 10.27 0.52
C VAL A 100 23.28 10.37 1.71
N PRO A 101 24.37 9.60 1.80
CA PRO A 101 25.30 9.69 2.94
C PRO A 101 25.93 11.07 3.13
N ASN A 102 26.06 11.84 2.05
CA ASN A 102 26.66 13.18 2.06
C ASN A 102 25.61 14.29 2.03
N MET A 103 24.32 13.93 1.96
CA MET A 103 23.23 14.88 1.88
C MET A 103 23.08 15.62 3.21
N GLN A 104 23.24 16.94 3.21
CA GLN A 104 22.83 17.74 4.36
C GLN A 104 21.32 17.79 4.43
N ILE A 105 20.77 17.12 5.43
CA ILE A 105 19.35 17.18 5.72
C ILE A 105 19.05 18.53 6.35
N ASN A 106 18.31 19.37 5.64
CA ASN A 106 17.69 20.55 6.23
C ASN A 106 16.27 20.16 6.70
N PRO A 107 15.97 20.11 8.01
CA PRO A 107 14.66 19.72 8.51
C PRO A 107 13.49 20.52 7.91
N SER A 108 13.73 21.76 7.46
CA SER A 108 12.70 22.58 6.84
C SER A 108 12.13 22.00 5.55
N VAL A 109 12.83 21.08 4.88
CA VAL A 109 12.32 20.41 3.67
C VAL A 109 11.19 19.41 4.00
N PHE A 110 11.10 18.96 5.25
CA PHE A 110 10.02 18.08 5.73
C PHE A 110 8.88 18.86 6.40
N LEU A 111 9.05 20.17 6.60
CA LEU A 111 8.01 21.01 7.17
C LEU A 111 7.15 21.59 6.06
N PRO A 112 5.82 21.71 6.27
CA PRO A 112 4.97 22.43 5.36
C PRO A 112 5.50 23.86 5.19
N SER A 113 5.48 24.37 3.96
CA SER A 113 5.76 25.79 3.75
C SER A 113 4.70 26.64 4.47
N HIS A 114 5.03 27.89 4.79
CA HIS A 114 4.06 28.81 5.40
C HIS A 114 2.78 28.93 4.55
N ASN A 115 2.91 28.91 3.23
CA ASN A 115 1.76 28.94 2.32
C ASN A 115 0.92 27.64 2.42
N ASN A 116 1.56 26.48 2.57
CA ASN A 116 0.87 25.21 2.75
C ASN A 116 0.12 25.16 4.09
N GLU A 117 0.71 25.69 5.17
CA GLU A 117 0.04 25.78 6.48
C GLU A 117 -1.17 26.71 6.42
N GLN A 118 -1.04 27.87 5.76
CA GLN A 118 -2.15 28.79 5.57
C GLN A 118 -3.27 28.15 4.73
N HIS A 119 -2.92 27.48 3.63
CA HIS A 119 -3.87 26.76 2.79
C HIS A 119 -4.60 25.68 3.59
N TYR A 120 -3.87 24.84 4.32
CA TYR A 120 -4.44 23.82 5.21
C TYR A 120 -5.39 24.43 6.25
N SER A 121 -4.98 25.53 6.90
CA SER A 121 -5.82 26.25 7.86
C SER A 121 -7.14 26.72 7.22
N LEU A 122 -7.09 27.23 5.99
CA LEU A 122 -8.26 27.68 5.25
C LEU A 122 -9.18 26.52 4.87
N VAL A 123 -8.62 25.39 4.41
CA VAL A 123 -9.39 24.16 4.12
C VAL A 123 -10.17 23.71 5.36
N MET A 124 -9.46 23.54 6.49
CA MET A 124 -10.08 23.10 7.74
C MET A 124 -11.17 24.07 8.23
N LYS A 125 -10.90 25.37 8.21
CA LYS A 125 -11.89 26.38 8.62
C LYS A 125 -13.12 26.38 7.72
N SER A 126 -12.94 26.21 6.40
CA SER A 126 -14.06 26.18 5.44
C SER A 126 -14.94 24.95 5.66
N GLN A 127 -14.34 23.78 5.87
CA GLN A 127 -15.06 22.54 6.17
C GLN A 127 -15.84 22.63 7.50
N ILE A 128 -15.23 23.19 8.55
CA ILE A 128 -15.92 23.42 9.83
C ILE A 128 -17.08 24.39 9.63
N MET A 129 -16.88 25.47 8.88
CA MET A 129 -17.95 26.45 8.60
C MET A 129 -19.10 25.82 7.82
N GLN A 130 -18.79 24.97 6.83
CA GLN A 130 -19.79 24.23 6.07
C GLN A 130 -20.67 23.38 7.00
N VAL A 131 -20.06 22.61 7.90
CA VAL A 131 -20.80 21.80 8.88
C VAL A 131 -21.62 22.67 9.84
N MET A 132 -21.09 23.81 10.29
CA MET A 132 -21.81 24.73 11.17
C MET A 132 -23.04 25.35 10.48
N ASP A 133 -22.93 25.71 9.20
CA ASP A 133 -24.05 26.21 8.39
C ASP A 133 -25.11 25.11 8.22
N GLU A 134 -24.71 23.91 7.81
CA GLU A 134 -25.61 22.77 7.56
C GLU A 134 -26.29 22.24 8.83
N CYS A 135 -25.57 22.10 9.94
CA CYS A 135 -26.08 21.45 11.16
C CYS A 135 -26.68 22.41 12.18
N VAL A 136 -26.21 23.66 12.24
CA VAL A 136 -26.59 24.62 13.30
C VAL A 136 -27.44 25.78 12.73
N GLY A 137 -27.49 25.96 11.41
CA GLY A 137 -28.22 27.06 10.77
C GLY A 137 -27.59 28.43 11.07
N PHE A 138 -26.28 28.43 11.33
CA PHE A 138 -25.56 29.64 11.68
C PHE A 138 -25.30 30.42 10.39
N LEU A 139 -25.98 31.56 10.15
CA LEU A 139 -25.47 32.74 9.41
C LEU A 139 -26.55 33.85 9.27
N SER A 140 -26.84 34.58 10.35
CA SER A 140 -27.64 35.83 10.28
C SER A 140 -26.79 37.07 9.97
N ASN A 141 -25.45 36.99 10.04
CA ASN A 141 -24.56 38.12 9.73
C ASN A 141 -23.37 37.66 8.88
N LYS A 142 -23.21 38.26 7.69
CA LYS A 142 -22.29 37.77 6.64
C LYS A 142 -20.97 38.55 6.52
N GLU A 143 -20.73 39.55 7.39
CA GLU A 143 -19.47 40.30 7.39
C GLU A 143 -18.34 39.51 8.03
N GLY A 144 -17.20 39.41 7.34
CA GLY A 144 -15.99 38.73 7.84
C GLY A 144 -16.07 37.20 7.89
N VAL A 145 -17.11 36.60 7.29
CA VAL A 145 -17.35 35.16 7.33
C VAL A 145 -16.33 34.43 6.45
N ILE A 146 -15.72 33.39 7.04
CA ILE A 146 -14.83 32.47 6.32
C ILE A 146 -15.67 31.70 5.30
N SER A 147 -15.19 31.62 4.06
CA SER A 147 -15.83 30.85 2.99
C SER A 147 -16.16 29.42 3.45
N THR A 148 -17.35 28.93 3.14
CA THR A 148 -17.70 27.50 3.29
C THR A 148 -17.08 26.64 2.19
N ASN A 149 -16.65 27.26 1.10
CA ASN A 149 -15.94 26.58 0.02
C ASN A 149 -14.44 26.56 0.33
N PRO A 150 -13.82 25.38 0.51
CA PRO A 150 -12.39 25.29 0.71
C PRO A 150 -11.63 25.72 -0.56
N PRO A 151 -10.41 26.28 -0.42
CA PRO A 151 -9.56 26.54 -1.57
C PRO A 151 -9.25 25.25 -2.34
N VAL A 152 -9.07 25.38 -3.66
CA VAL A 152 -8.77 24.23 -4.53
C VAL A 152 -7.47 23.56 -4.06
N LEU A 153 -7.55 22.25 -3.82
CA LEU A 153 -6.40 21.38 -3.59
C LEU A 153 -5.89 20.84 -4.92
N GLU A 154 -4.60 20.52 -5.00
CA GLU A 154 -4.11 19.66 -6.05
C GLU A 154 -4.73 18.27 -5.85
N GLN A 155 -5.74 17.96 -6.65
CA GLN A 155 -6.49 16.73 -6.54
C GLN A 155 -5.81 15.66 -7.38
N ILE A 156 -5.34 14.61 -6.72
CA ILE A 156 -5.08 13.35 -7.40
C ILE A 156 -6.44 12.76 -7.75
N LEU A 157 -6.59 12.25 -8.96
CA LEU A 157 -7.83 11.64 -9.41
C LEU A 157 -8.20 10.48 -8.46
N ALA A 158 -9.29 10.62 -7.73
CA ALA A 158 -9.80 9.62 -6.80
C ALA A 158 -10.38 8.42 -7.56
N LYS A 159 -9.51 7.57 -8.09
CA LYS A 159 -9.86 6.27 -8.66
C LYS A 159 -9.64 5.20 -7.61
N VAL A 160 -10.63 4.32 -7.48
CA VAL A 160 -10.48 3.10 -6.67
C VAL A 160 -9.30 2.32 -7.26
N PRO A 161 -8.25 2.03 -6.48
CA PRO A 161 -7.10 1.30 -6.98
C PRO A 161 -7.52 -0.14 -7.27
N THR A 162 -6.93 -0.72 -8.31
CA THR A 162 -7.01 -2.16 -8.53
C THR A 162 -6.00 -2.82 -7.60
N VAL A 163 -6.50 -3.71 -6.74
CA VAL A 163 -5.69 -4.45 -5.76
C VAL A 163 -5.75 -5.93 -6.09
N PHE A 164 -4.59 -6.58 -6.10
CA PHE A 164 -4.46 -8.01 -6.35
C PHE A 164 -3.87 -8.69 -5.13
N MET A 165 -4.55 -9.71 -4.62
CA MET A 165 -4.07 -10.49 -3.46
C MET A 165 -3.03 -11.52 -3.91
N LEU A 166 -1.90 -11.56 -3.22
CA LEU A 166 -0.83 -12.52 -3.40
C LEU A 166 -0.77 -13.45 -2.19
N ARG A 167 -0.69 -14.75 -2.44
CA ARG A 167 -0.38 -15.72 -1.39
C ARG A 167 1.13 -15.79 -1.22
N LEU A 168 1.65 -15.41 -0.04
CA LEU A 168 3.10 -15.38 0.16
C LEU A 168 3.57 -16.62 0.93
N MET A 169 3.03 -16.84 2.14
CA MET A 169 3.36 -18.01 2.96
C MET A 169 2.16 -18.45 3.81
N ASP A 170 2.07 -19.76 4.07
CA ASP A 170 1.01 -20.34 4.91
C ASP A 170 1.21 -20.08 6.40
N GLU A 171 2.46 -19.90 6.84
CA GLU A 171 2.83 -19.49 8.19
C GLU A 171 3.88 -18.37 8.10
N SER A 172 3.68 -17.31 8.87
CA SER A 172 4.61 -16.19 8.92
C SER A 172 5.92 -16.60 9.60
N ASP A 173 7.02 -16.57 8.84
CA ASP A 173 8.38 -16.72 9.36
C ASP A 173 9.12 -15.39 9.20
N ASN A 174 9.36 -14.70 10.31
CA ASN A 174 10.10 -13.42 10.36
C ASN A 174 11.62 -13.59 10.18
N SER A 175 12.06 -14.65 9.50
CA SER A 175 13.47 -14.93 9.23
C SER A 175 13.91 -14.49 7.83
N ALA A 176 15.23 -14.43 7.62
CA ALA A 176 15.81 -14.25 6.29
C ALA A 176 15.41 -15.36 5.29
N LYS A 177 15.10 -16.57 5.80
CA LYS A 177 14.60 -17.66 4.96
C LYS A 177 13.14 -17.42 4.54
N GLY A 178 12.31 -16.97 5.47
CA GLY A 178 10.91 -16.61 5.21
C GLY A 178 10.79 -15.53 4.12
N ILE A 179 11.58 -14.46 4.22
CA ILE A 179 11.53 -13.41 3.18
C ILE A 179 12.01 -13.90 1.80
N GLY A 180 12.96 -14.85 1.75
CA GLY A 180 13.37 -15.49 0.50
C GLY A 180 12.22 -16.27 -0.17
N GLN A 181 11.41 -16.97 0.62
CA GLN A 181 10.22 -17.68 0.15
C GLN A 181 9.13 -16.72 -0.31
N VAL A 182 8.94 -15.60 0.39
CA VAL A 182 8.03 -14.52 -0.02
C VAL A 182 8.42 -13.99 -1.40
N LEU A 183 9.69 -13.63 -1.60
CA LEU A 183 10.21 -13.14 -2.87
C LEU A 183 10.04 -14.15 -4.00
N GLU A 184 10.36 -15.41 -3.75
CA GLU A 184 10.16 -16.50 -4.72
C GLU A 184 8.67 -16.63 -5.10
N SER A 185 7.76 -16.56 -4.12
CA SER A 185 6.33 -16.63 -4.36
C SER A 185 5.82 -15.45 -5.22
N ILE A 186 6.30 -14.23 -4.99
CA ILE A 186 5.96 -13.06 -5.79
C ILE A 186 6.51 -13.22 -7.21
N GLN A 187 7.76 -13.64 -7.36
CA GLN A 187 8.40 -13.86 -8.66
C GLN A 187 7.62 -14.92 -9.48
N GLN A 188 7.19 -16.01 -8.84
CA GLN A 188 6.37 -17.04 -9.50
C GLN A 188 4.98 -16.54 -9.91
N GLN A 189 4.33 -15.76 -9.04
CA GLN A 189 2.99 -15.20 -9.29
C GLN A 189 3.02 -14.09 -10.35
N THR A 190 4.11 -13.32 -10.45
CA THR A 190 4.31 -12.31 -11.50
C THR A 190 4.70 -12.91 -12.86
N GLY A 191 5.22 -14.14 -12.87
CA GLY A 191 5.66 -14.82 -14.10
C GLY A 191 6.99 -14.29 -14.66
N LEU A 192 7.67 -13.42 -13.93
CA LEU A 192 8.99 -12.91 -14.30
C LEU A 192 10.06 -13.97 -14.10
N THR A 193 11.09 -13.96 -14.94
CA THR A 193 12.32 -14.72 -14.68
C THR A 193 13.06 -14.13 -13.48
N PRO A 194 13.91 -14.91 -12.78
CA PRO A 194 14.72 -14.38 -11.68
C PRO A 194 15.57 -13.16 -12.06
N SER A 195 16.10 -13.13 -13.29
CA SER A 195 16.92 -12.01 -13.78
C SER A 195 16.09 -10.75 -14.03
N GLU A 196 14.89 -10.88 -14.60
CA GLU A 196 13.99 -9.74 -14.81
C GLU A 196 13.56 -9.18 -13.46
N PHE A 197 13.06 -10.04 -12.58
CA PHE A 197 12.62 -9.66 -11.24
C PHE A 197 13.70 -8.91 -10.45
N ALA A 198 14.94 -9.37 -10.50
CA ALA A 198 16.08 -8.74 -9.82
C ALA A 198 16.58 -7.43 -10.49
N SER A 199 16.26 -7.22 -11.77
CA SER A 199 16.70 -6.03 -12.51
C SER A 199 15.76 -4.83 -12.31
N TRP A 200 14.52 -5.07 -11.90
CA TRP A 200 13.49 -4.04 -11.78
C TRP A 200 13.59 -3.27 -10.47
N LEU A 201 13.20 -1.99 -10.50
CA LEU A 201 12.94 -1.22 -9.29
C LEU A 201 11.61 -1.70 -8.71
N GLN A 202 11.63 -2.35 -7.55
CA GLN A 202 10.43 -2.87 -6.89
C GLN A 202 10.11 -2.06 -5.64
N PRO A 203 9.15 -1.12 -5.70
CA PRO A 203 8.66 -0.46 -4.50
C PRO A 203 7.96 -1.49 -3.62
N MET A 204 8.52 -1.75 -2.45
CA MET A 204 7.94 -2.66 -1.47
C MET A 204 7.69 -1.89 -0.17
N ASP A 205 6.47 -2.00 0.32
CA ASP A 205 6.09 -1.62 1.66
C ASP A 205 5.89 -2.89 2.50
N GLY A 206 6.26 -2.81 3.76
CA GLY A 206 6.19 -3.91 4.69
C GLY A 206 6.64 -3.49 6.08
N ASP A 207 6.34 -4.31 7.08
CA ASP A 207 6.72 -4.00 8.44
C ASP A 207 8.25 -3.92 8.64
N LEU A 208 8.68 -3.34 9.77
CA LEU A 208 10.09 -3.13 10.06
C LEU A 208 10.91 -4.43 10.06
N ALA A 209 10.30 -5.56 10.45
CA ALA A 209 10.96 -6.86 10.43
C ALA A 209 11.21 -7.34 8.99
N THR A 210 10.23 -7.16 8.11
CA THR A 210 10.32 -7.42 6.68
C THR A 210 11.46 -6.61 6.05
N ILE A 211 11.54 -5.31 6.36
CA ILE A 211 12.59 -4.41 5.85
C ILE A 211 13.99 -4.81 6.35
N GLN A 212 14.13 -5.17 7.63
CA GLN A 212 15.41 -5.61 8.18
C GLN A 212 15.92 -6.90 7.52
N ASN A 213 15.03 -7.83 7.22
CA ASN A 213 15.37 -9.08 6.54
C ASN A 213 15.83 -8.84 5.09
N PHE A 214 15.25 -7.88 4.37
CA PHE A 214 15.74 -7.46 3.05
C PHE A 214 17.19 -6.96 3.10
N ASN A 215 17.52 -6.14 4.10
CA ASN A 215 18.90 -5.65 4.28
C ASN A 215 19.87 -6.77 4.65
N ALA A 216 19.41 -7.84 5.31
CA ALA A 216 20.27 -9.00 5.58
C ALA A 216 20.61 -9.76 4.30
N LEU A 217 19.66 -9.88 3.36
CA LEU A 217 19.87 -10.55 2.07
C LEU A 217 20.81 -9.79 1.13
N SER A 218 20.86 -8.46 1.21
CA SER A 218 21.76 -7.64 0.38
C SER A 218 23.22 -7.68 0.83
N ASN A 219 23.51 -8.22 2.01
CA ASN A 219 24.85 -8.35 2.59
C ASN A 219 25.43 -9.77 2.48
N LEU A 220 24.71 -10.71 1.85
CA LEU A 220 25.17 -12.06 1.50
C LEU A 220 25.81 -12.06 0.10
#